data_AF-A0A2N2LBA4-F1
#
_entry.id   AF-A0A2N2LBA4-F1
#
_cell.length_a   1.000
_cell.length_b   1.000
_cell.length_c   1.000
_cell.angle_alpha   90.00
_cell.angle_beta   90.00
_cell.angle_gamma   90.00
#
_symmetry.space_group_name_H-M   'P 1'
#
loop_
_entity.id
_entity.type
_entity.pdbx_description
1 polymer ?
#
loop_
_entity_poly.entity_id
_entity_poly.type
_entity_poly.pdbx_seq_one_letter_code
_entity_poly.pdbx_strand_id
1 'polypeptide(L)'
;MIFPAWLRSLLNPGPDKQYLELLEYLRAHQTPILRVNDICRLKPRRFCMIIHRVDRLNNRILGLATTEHRQGFKITYFVRSTDHQIDKPKLLKLKHYEHEVGYYYENISYVSKAYKCSNFHELITKAHLNFENNITKLREAIPVFFIMARNSTPEIDNHDLWKHFTLREVDVRADIELDSRFHDLILIKRVKTRLVQFYIDNTGTVIGSGNRFRSFGELMTAFKDHEIPDRLILDC
;
A
#
# COMPACT_ATOMS: atom_id res chain seq x y z
N MET A 1 28.74 -25.06 -3.91
CA MET A 1 29.50 -23.82 -3.63
C MET A 1 28.73 -23.03 -2.58
N ILE A 2 29.26 -22.94 -1.35
CA ILE A 2 28.56 -22.33 -0.20
C ILE A 2 28.99 -20.86 -0.15
N PHE A 3 28.11 -19.94 -0.54
CA PHE A 3 28.40 -18.50 -0.46
C PHE A 3 28.52 -18.04 1.01
N PRO A 4 29.42 -17.08 1.32
CA PRO A 4 29.56 -16.48 2.65
C PRO A 4 28.24 -15.91 3.17
N ALA A 5 27.99 -15.98 4.49
CA ALA A 5 26.74 -15.53 5.12
C ALA A 5 26.41 -14.05 4.83
N TRP A 6 27.43 -13.19 4.76
CA TRP A 6 27.26 -11.77 4.40
C TRP A 6 26.83 -11.57 2.94
N LEU A 7 27.29 -12.44 2.03
CA LEU A 7 26.89 -12.42 0.62
C LEU A 7 25.44 -12.91 0.45
N ARG A 8 24.98 -13.84 1.30
CA ARG A 8 23.57 -14.29 1.30
C ARG A 8 22.60 -13.21 1.76
N SER A 9 23.00 -12.35 2.69
CA SER A 9 22.19 -11.20 3.16
C SER A 9 22.04 -10.12 2.07
N LEU A 10 23.08 -9.93 1.25
CA LEU A 10 23.04 -9.08 0.04
C LEU A 10 22.21 -9.70 -1.10
N LEU A 11 22.22 -11.03 -1.23
CA LEU A 11 21.54 -11.75 -2.32
C LEU A 11 20.07 -12.09 -2.02
N ASN A 12 19.66 -12.08 -0.76
CA ASN A 12 18.28 -12.32 -0.37
C ASN A 12 17.90 -11.42 0.82
N PRO A 13 17.54 -10.14 0.57
CA PRO A 13 17.02 -9.25 1.60
C PRO A 13 15.58 -9.68 1.89
N GLY A 14 15.43 -10.79 2.61
CA GLY A 14 14.14 -11.22 3.13
C GLY A 14 13.50 -10.13 3.99
N PRO A 15 12.22 -10.26 4.31
CA PRO A 15 11.57 -9.39 5.29
C PRO A 15 12.37 -9.30 6.59
N ASP A 16 12.26 -8.16 7.26
CA ASP A 16 12.78 -7.98 8.62
C ASP A 16 12.20 -9.07 9.53
N LYS A 17 13.02 -9.59 10.47
CA LYS A 17 12.62 -10.62 11.44
C LYS A 17 11.33 -10.25 12.15
N GLN A 18 11.19 -8.97 12.50
CA GLN A 18 9.97 -8.44 13.09
C GLN A 18 8.75 -8.76 12.22
N TYR A 19 8.75 -8.36 10.95
CA TYR A 19 7.63 -8.61 10.06
C TYR A 19 7.23 -10.10 9.98
N LEU A 20 8.22 -11.00 9.95
CA LEU A 20 7.97 -12.44 9.99
C LEU A 20 7.28 -12.89 11.28
N GLU A 21 7.67 -12.37 12.44
CA GLU A 21 7.01 -12.67 13.72
C GLU A 21 5.53 -12.22 13.71
N LEU A 22 5.21 -11.07 13.12
CA LEU A 22 3.82 -10.64 12.95
C LEU A 22 3.04 -11.58 12.05
N LEU A 23 3.61 -11.95 10.90
CA LEU A 23 2.96 -12.87 9.97
C LEU A 23 2.69 -14.23 10.65
N GLU A 24 3.64 -14.74 11.42
CA GLU A 24 3.48 -15.96 12.20
C GLU A 24 2.42 -15.81 13.29
N TYR A 25 2.39 -14.67 13.99
CA TYR A 25 1.38 -14.38 15.00
C TYR A 25 -0.03 -14.34 14.39
N LEU A 26 -0.21 -13.60 13.29
CA LEU A 26 -1.50 -13.46 12.60
C LEU A 26 -2.00 -14.82 12.12
N ARG A 27 -1.10 -15.67 11.61
CA ARG A 27 -1.39 -17.06 11.23
C ARG A 27 -1.84 -17.89 12.43
N ALA A 28 -1.08 -17.86 13.53
CA ALA A 28 -1.36 -18.64 14.73
C ALA A 28 -2.71 -18.29 15.37
N HIS A 29 -3.13 -17.02 15.25
CA HIS A 29 -4.38 -16.51 15.82
C HIS A 29 -5.51 -16.42 14.79
N GLN A 30 -5.35 -17.08 13.63
CA GLN A 30 -6.35 -17.19 12.56
C GLN A 30 -6.97 -15.83 12.16
N THR A 31 -6.19 -14.75 12.24
CA THR A 31 -6.67 -13.43 11.86
C THR A 31 -6.63 -13.33 10.33
N PRO A 32 -7.79 -13.12 9.65
CA PRO A 32 -7.82 -13.11 8.20
C PRO A 32 -6.97 -11.96 7.64
N ILE A 33 -5.95 -12.28 6.85
CA ILE A 33 -5.23 -11.28 6.07
C ILE A 33 -5.92 -11.15 4.72
N LEU A 34 -6.45 -9.97 4.42
CA LEU A 34 -7.29 -9.75 3.25
C LEU A 34 -6.76 -8.63 2.36
N ARG A 35 -6.91 -8.82 1.05
CA ARG A 35 -6.67 -7.78 0.03
C ARG A 35 -7.78 -6.73 0.08
N VAL A 36 -7.53 -5.57 -0.51
CA VAL A 36 -8.49 -4.46 -0.55
C VAL A 36 -9.81 -4.93 -1.18
N ASN A 37 -9.74 -5.63 -2.32
CA ASN A 37 -10.93 -6.16 -2.97
C ASN A 37 -11.72 -7.18 -2.14
N ASP A 38 -11.03 -8.00 -1.35
CA ASP A 38 -11.69 -9.01 -0.52
C ASP A 38 -12.46 -8.34 0.63
N ILE A 39 -11.92 -7.26 1.20
CA ILE A 39 -12.61 -6.45 2.21
C ILE A 39 -13.85 -5.78 1.62
N CYS A 40 -13.72 -5.16 0.44
CA CYS A 40 -14.85 -4.53 -0.25
C CYS A 40 -15.99 -5.53 -0.56
N ARG A 41 -15.63 -6.76 -0.94
CA ARG A 41 -16.58 -7.81 -1.30
C ARG A 41 -17.24 -8.47 -0.09
N LEU A 42 -16.44 -8.84 0.90
CA LEU A 42 -16.87 -9.68 2.03
C LEU A 42 -17.40 -8.86 3.22
N LYS A 43 -17.00 -7.59 3.34
CA LYS A 43 -17.32 -6.72 4.49
C LYS A 43 -17.11 -7.42 5.85
N PRO A 44 -15.92 -8.00 6.09
CA PRO A 44 -15.66 -8.81 7.28
C PRO A 44 -15.67 -7.96 8.55
N ARG A 45 -16.15 -8.56 9.64
CA ARG A 45 -16.12 -7.92 10.97
C ARG A 45 -14.71 -7.86 11.57
N ARG A 46 -13.87 -8.84 11.23
CA ARG A 46 -12.47 -8.94 11.69
C ARG A 46 -11.51 -9.26 10.54
N PHE A 47 -10.45 -8.47 10.40
CA PHE A 47 -9.39 -8.66 9.40
C PHE A 47 -8.14 -7.82 9.70
N CYS A 48 -7.03 -8.23 9.11
CA CYS A 48 -5.83 -7.43 8.95
C CYS A 48 -5.61 -7.16 7.45
N MET A 49 -5.57 -5.90 7.05
CA MET A 49 -5.19 -5.50 5.70
C MET A 49 -3.73 -5.09 5.70
N ILE A 50 -2.86 -5.86 5.03
CA ILE A 50 -1.48 -5.45 4.82
C ILE A 50 -1.37 -4.83 3.44
N ILE A 51 -0.78 -3.65 3.37
CA ILE A 51 -0.49 -2.94 2.13
C ILE A 51 1.00 -2.58 2.05
N HIS A 52 1.55 -2.65 0.84
CA HIS A 52 2.92 -2.19 0.56
C HIS A 52 2.94 -1.03 -0.41
N ARG A 53 3.62 0.05 -0.04
CA ARG A 53 3.89 1.19 -0.92
C ARG A 53 5.19 0.94 -1.69
N VAL A 54 5.06 0.60 -2.96
CA VAL A 54 6.19 0.17 -3.81
C VAL A 54 6.60 1.27 -4.76
N ASP A 55 7.66 1.98 -4.38
CA ASP A 55 8.30 3.01 -5.20
C ASP A 55 8.96 2.44 -6.46
N ARG A 56 9.51 1.23 -6.34
CA ARG A 56 10.19 0.48 -7.42
C ARG A 56 10.06 -1.01 -7.19
N LEU A 57 9.54 -1.73 -8.20
CA LEU A 57 9.54 -3.19 -8.21
C LEU A 57 10.95 -3.74 -8.45
N ASN A 58 11.57 -4.22 -7.38
CA ASN A 58 12.90 -4.83 -7.40
C ASN A 58 12.83 -6.26 -6.83
N ASN A 59 13.96 -6.97 -6.86
CA ASN A 59 14.03 -8.36 -6.41
C ASN A 59 13.78 -8.51 -4.89
N ARG A 60 14.01 -7.45 -4.10
CA ARG A 60 13.68 -7.44 -2.68
C ARG A 60 12.17 -7.51 -2.46
N ILE A 61 11.40 -6.68 -3.17
CA ILE A 61 9.93 -6.71 -3.12
C ILE A 61 9.39 -8.06 -3.57
N LEU A 62 10.00 -8.67 -4.61
CA LEU A 62 9.61 -10.02 -5.03
C LEU A 62 9.96 -11.11 -4.01
N GLY A 63 11.09 -10.98 -3.31
CA GLY A 63 11.46 -11.88 -2.22
C GLY A 63 10.49 -11.81 -1.05
N LEU A 64 10.02 -10.61 -0.72
CA LEU A 64 8.95 -10.38 0.26
C LEU A 64 7.65 -11.05 -0.18
N ALA A 65 7.14 -10.74 -1.38
CA ALA A 65 5.93 -11.32 -1.94
C ALA A 65 6.00 -12.87 -1.98
N THR A 66 7.14 -13.42 -2.37
CA THR A 66 7.36 -14.88 -2.35
C THR A 66 7.24 -15.45 -0.94
N THR A 67 7.74 -14.75 0.06
CA THR A 67 7.70 -15.19 1.47
C THR A 67 6.28 -15.14 2.03
N GLU A 68 5.55 -14.07 1.75
CA GLU A 68 4.13 -13.92 2.13
C GLU A 68 3.26 -14.98 1.49
N HIS A 69 3.44 -15.22 0.20
CA HIS A 69 2.74 -16.26 -0.53
C HIS A 69 3.00 -17.66 0.07
N ARG A 70 4.26 -17.97 0.40
CA ARG A 70 4.63 -19.24 1.06
C ARG A 70 3.98 -19.41 2.43
N GLN A 71 3.68 -18.32 3.12
CA GLN A 71 2.94 -18.33 4.39
C GLN A 71 1.42 -18.39 4.19
N GLY A 72 0.94 -18.41 2.93
CA GLY A 72 -0.48 -18.48 2.58
C GLY A 72 -1.19 -17.12 2.52
N PHE A 73 -0.45 -16.01 2.52
CA PHE A 73 -1.04 -14.68 2.55
C PHE A 73 -1.21 -14.06 1.18
N LYS A 74 -2.30 -13.31 1.04
CA LYS A 74 -2.64 -12.52 -0.16
C LYS A 74 -2.70 -11.05 0.25
N ILE A 75 -1.73 -10.30 -0.22
CA ILE A 75 -1.44 -8.92 0.21
C ILE A 75 -1.59 -7.95 -0.97
N THR A 76 -1.85 -6.67 -0.69
CA THR A 76 -2.01 -5.63 -1.72
C THR A 76 -0.75 -4.79 -1.87
N TYR A 77 -0.21 -4.72 -3.08
CA TYR A 77 0.98 -3.94 -3.42
C TYR A 77 0.56 -2.72 -4.23
N PHE A 78 0.63 -1.53 -3.64
CA PHE A 78 0.44 -0.28 -4.38
C PHE A 78 1.73 0.08 -5.09
N VAL A 79 1.76 -0.12 -6.41
CA VAL A 79 2.95 0.05 -7.23
C VAL A 79 2.93 1.41 -7.90
N ARG A 80 4.05 2.11 -7.80
CA ARG A 80 4.24 3.37 -8.51
C ARG A 80 4.52 3.12 -9.98
N SER A 81 3.81 3.83 -10.85
CA SER A 81 4.12 3.95 -12.27
C SER A 81 4.72 5.33 -12.54
N THR A 82 6.04 5.39 -12.71
CA THR A 82 6.71 6.55 -13.33
C THR A 82 7.11 6.18 -14.75
N ASP A 83 7.31 7.18 -15.61
CA ASP A 83 7.26 7.08 -17.08
C ASP A 83 8.12 6.03 -17.78
N HIS A 84 9.00 5.32 -17.06
CA HIS A 84 9.85 4.27 -17.61
C HIS A 84 10.02 3.01 -16.72
N GLN A 85 9.22 2.83 -15.66
CA GLN A 85 9.53 1.86 -14.59
C GLN A 85 8.53 0.70 -14.42
N ILE A 86 7.55 0.54 -15.32
CA ILE A 86 6.64 -0.61 -15.24
C ILE A 86 7.36 -1.88 -15.70
N ASP A 87 7.77 -2.67 -14.71
CA ASP A 87 8.36 -3.99 -14.93
C ASP A 87 7.24 -5.05 -15.01
N LYS A 88 6.67 -5.23 -16.21
CA LYS A 88 5.57 -6.18 -16.45
C LYS A 88 5.91 -7.61 -15.97
N PRO A 89 7.10 -8.17 -16.23
CA PRO A 89 7.49 -9.47 -15.68
C PRO A 89 7.38 -9.55 -14.15
N LYS A 90 7.78 -8.52 -13.42
CA LYS A 90 7.65 -8.50 -11.95
C LYS A 90 6.20 -8.35 -11.49
N LEU A 91 5.37 -7.56 -12.18
CA LEU A 91 3.94 -7.47 -11.91
C LEU A 91 3.23 -8.82 -12.08
N LEU A 92 3.56 -9.56 -13.14
CA LEU A 92 3.02 -10.88 -13.39
C LEU A 92 3.43 -11.89 -12.30
N LYS A 93 4.62 -11.73 -11.70
CA LYS A 93 5.01 -12.54 -10.52
C LYS A 93 4.14 -12.24 -9.31
N LEU A 94 3.84 -10.97 -9.01
CA LEU A 94 2.91 -10.63 -7.92
C LEU A 94 1.54 -11.28 -8.14
N LYS A 95 1.03 -11.24 -9.38
CA LYS A 95 -0.22 -11.93 -9.76
C LYS A 95 -0.13 -13.44 -9.55
N HIS A 96 0.97 -14.06 -9.97
CA HIS A 96 1.20 -15.50 -9.82
C HIS A 96 1.21 -15.92 -8.34
N TYR A 97 1.72 -15.06 -7.46
CA TYR A 97 1.68 -15.21 -6.00
C TYR A 97 0.33 -14.82 -5.38
N GLU A 98 -0.70 -14.56 -6.20
CA GLU A 98 -2.06 -14.18 -5.82
C GLU A 98 -2.21 -12.85 -5.07
N HIS A 99 -1.16 -12.03 -5.05
CA HIS A 99 -1.20 -10.67 -4.53
C HIS A 99 -2.06 -9.77 -5.42
N GLU A 100 -2.69 -8.77 -4.80
CA GLU A 100 -3.36 -7.68 -5.51
C GLU A 100 -2.37 -6.55 -5.81
N VAL A 101 -2.56 -5.88 -6.94
CA VAL A 101 -1.80 -4.68 -7.28
C VAL A 101 -2.75 -3.49 -7.34
N GLY A 102 -2.40 -2.45 -6.59
CA GLY A 102 -3.00 -1.12 -6.68
C GLY A 102 -2.05 -0.12 -7.34
N TYR A 103 -2.54 1.06 -7.68
CA TYR A 103 -1.71 2.15 -8.21
C TYR A 103 -1.31 3.13 -7.10
N TYR A 104 -0.01 3.27 -6.84
CA TYR A 104 0.54 4.29 -5.93
C TYR A 104 0.87 5.56 -6.72
N TYR A 105 -0.06 6.51 -6.75
CA TYR A 105 -0.06 7.60 -7.73
C TYR A 105 0.49 8.91 -7.16
N GLU A 106 1.22 9.70 -7.96
CA GLU A 106 1.77 11.01 -7.58
C GLU A 106 1.67 12.04 -8.71
N ASN A 107 0.63 11.95 -9.54
CA ASN A 107 0.61 12.60 -10.86
C ASN A 107 0.56 14.13 -10.77
N ILE A 108 -0.09 14.74 -9.76
CA ILE A 108 -0.02 16.20 -9.58
C ILE A 108 1.41 16.59 -9.20
N SER A 109 2.01 15.90 -8.23
CA SER A 109 3.39 16.17 -7.80
C SER A 109 4.42 15.93 -8.90
N TYR A 110 4.19 14.95 -9.77
CA TYR A 110 5.03 14.67 -10.93
C TYR A 110 4.89 15.77 -11.96
N VAL A 111 3.66 16.09 -12.37
CA VAL A 111 3.41 17.06 -13.44
C VAL A 111 3.85 18.46 -13.04
N SER A 112 3.65 18.87 -11.79
CA SER A 112 4.08 20.20 -11.31
C SER A 112 5.60 20.41 -11.40
N LYS A 113 6.39 19.33 -11.32
CA LYS A 113 7.85 19.37 -11.44
C LYS A 113 8.34 19.18 -12.87
N ALA A 114 7.64 18.36 -13.65
CA ALA A 114 8.04 17.99 -15.00
C ALA A 114 7.57 18.99 -16.07
N TYR A 115 6.48 19.71 -15.84
CA TYR A 115 5.86 20.60 -16.81
C TYR A 115 5.61 21.99 -16.24
N LYS A 116 5.85 23.02 -17.07
CA LYS A 116 5.34 24.36 -16.77
C LYS A 116 3.84 24.38 -17.03
N CYS A 117 3.06 24.75 -16.01
CA CYS A 117 1.63 24.95 -16.11
C CYS A 117 1.33 26.43 -15.83
N SER A 118 0.50 27.05 -16.65
CA SER A 118 0.14 28.47 -16.55
C SER A 118 -0.77 28.76 -15.36
N ASN A 119 -1.54 27.77 -14.91
CA ASN A 119 -2.46 27.86 -13.78
C ASN A 119 -2.78 26.45 -13.22
N PHE A 120 -3.56 26.42 -12.13
CA PHE A 120 -3.93 25.19 -11.43
C PHE A 120 -4.82 24.27 -12.29
N HIS A 121 -5.74 24.82 -13.08
CA HIS A 121 -6.62 24.02 -13.94
C HIS A 121 -5.83 23.24 -15.00
N GLU A 122 -4.82 23.89 -15.61
CA GLU A 122 -3.93 23.23 -16.55
C GLU A 122 -3.10 22.12 -15.87
N LEU A 123 -2.58 22.38 -14.67
CA LEU A 123 -1.84 21.39 -13.87
C LEU A 123 -2.70 20.15 -13.59
N ILE A 124 -3.91 20.34 -13.09
CA ILE A 124 -4.84 19.26 -12.76
C ILE A 124 -5.22 18.45 -14.00
N THR A 125 -5.52 19.12 -15.12
CA THR A 125 -5.87 18.44 -16.38
C THR A 125 -4.71 17.59 -16.90
N LYS A 126 -3.48 18.13 -16.90
CA LYS A 126 -2.28 17.37 -17.31
C LYS A 126 -1.98 16.21 -16.35
N ALA A 127 -2.17 16.41 -15.05
CA ALA A 127 -1.99 15.37 -14.04
C ALA A 127 -2.99 14.24 -14.21
N HIS A 128 -4.26 14.53 -14.52
CA HIS A 128 -5.26 13.52 -14.82
C HIS A 128 -4.90 12.71 -16.08
N LEU A 129 -4.53 13.37 -17.17
CA LEU A 129 -4.09 12.67 -18.38
C LEU A 129 -2.85 11.78 -18.11
N ASN A 130 -1.92 12.25 -17.28
CA ASN A 130 -0.77 11.44 -16.87
C ASN A 130 -1.20 10.24 -16.01
N PHE A 131 -2.19 10.40 -15.12
CA PHE A 131 -2.78 9.32 -14.33
C PHE A 131 -3.40 8.25 -15.23
N GLU A 132 -4.25 8.66 -16.19
CA GLU A 132 -4.91 7.76 -17.14
C GLU A 132 -3.92 6.93 -17.94
N ASN A 133 -2.88 7.58 -18.45
CA ASN A 133 -1.81 6.90 -19.19
C ASN A 133 -1.08 5.88 -18.30
N ASN A 134 -0.78 6.24 -17.06
CA ASN A 134 -0.03 5.38 -16.15
C ASN A 134 -0.84 4.17 -15.67
N ILE A 135 -2.11 4.36 -15.29
CA ILE A 135 -2.97 3.26 -14.88
C ILE A 135 -3.27 2.33 -16.05
N THR A 136 -3.42 2.86 -17.28
CA THR A 136 -3.57 2.06 -18.50
C THR A 136 -2.35 1.16 -18.71
N LYS A 137 -1.14 1.70 -18.64
CA LYS A 137 0.09 0.91 -18.78
C LYS A 137 0.24 -0.18 -17.70
N LEU A 138 -0.19 0.08 -16.46
CA LEU A 138 -0.23 -0.95 -15.40
C LEU A 138 -1.22 -2.07 -15.77
N ARG A 139 -2.40 -1.68 -16.28
CA ARG A 139 -3.48 -2.59 -16.68
C ARG A 139 -3.14 -3.47 -17.89
N GLU A 140 -2.15 -3.08 -18.70
CA GLU A 140 -1.60 -3.96 -19.74
C GLU A 140 -0.98 -5.25 -19.16
N ALA A 141 -0.59 -5.27 -17.88
CA ALA A 141 0.01 -6.45 -17.23
C ALA A 141 -0.92 -7.11 -16.20
N ILE A 142 -1.64 -6.32 -15.40
CA ILE A 142 -2.44 -6.82 -14.28
C ILE A 142 -3.65 -5.93 -14.03
N PRO A 143 -4.84 -6.46 -13.66
CA PRO A 143 -5.95 -5.61 -13.27
C PRO A 143 -5.58 -4.72 -12.08
N VAL A 144 -5.95 -3.44 -12.17
CA VAL A 144 -5.76 -2.43 -11.13
C VAL A 144 -7.09 -1.71 -10.92
N PHE A 145 -7.66 -1.83 -9.72
CA PHE A 145 -8.96 -1.25 -9.36
C PHE A 145 -8.91 -0.34 -8.14
N PHE A 146 -7.79 -0.30 -7.43
CA PHE A 146 -7.62 0.45 -6.19
C PHE A 146 -6.38 1.33 -6.31
N ILE A 147 -6.45 2.51 -5.73
CA ILE A 147 -5.37 3.48 -5.75
C ILE A 147 -5.06 3.99 -4.35
N MET A 148 -3.87 4.57 -4.20
CA MET A 148 -3.40 5.21 -2.98
C MET A 148 -2.52 6.39 -3.38
N ALA A 149 -2.74 7.56 -2.78
CA ALA A 149 -1.95 8.74 -3.10
C ALA A 149 -0.54 8.64 -2.51
N ARG A 150 0.42 9.21 -3.24
CA ARG A 150 1.74 9.53 -2.74
C ARG A 150 1.90 11.03 -2.73
N ASN A 151 1.71 11.61 -1.55
CA ASN A 151 1.99 13.03 -1.31
C ASN A 151 3.44 13.21 -0.88
N SER A 152 4.31 13.42 -1.87
CA SER A 152 5.76 13.54 -1.67
C SER A 152 6.17 14.85 -0.98
N THR A 153 5.32 15.88 -0.99
CA THR A 153 5.56 17.16 -0.30
C THR A 153 4.27 17.71 0.32
N PRO A 154 4.34 18.53 1.40
CA PRO A 154 3.14 19.07 2.05
C PRO A 154 2.32 20.03 1.19
N GLU A 155 2.95 20.66 0.20
CA GLU A 155 2.33 21.70 -0.64
C GLU A 155 1.43 21.14 -1.73
N ILE A 156 1.54 19.84 -2.03
CA ILE A 156 0.81 19.19 -3.11
C ILE A 156 0.07 17.98 -2.58
N ASP A 157 -1.25 18.03 -2.66
CA ASP A 157 -2.12 16.90 -2.39
C ASP A 157 -2.61 16.27 -3.70
N ASN A 158 -2.18 15.04 -3.99
CA ASN A 158 -2.60 14.32 -5.18
C ASN A 158 -4.08 13.95 -5.16
N HIS A 159 -4.73 13.95 -3.99
CA HIS A 159 -6.18 13.78 -3.89
C HIS A 159 -6.96 14.92 -4.56
N ASP A 160 -6.33 16.07 -4.82
CA ASP A 160 -6.98 17.17 -5.54
C ASP A 160 -7.48 16.75 -6.93
N LEU A 161 -6.90 15.71 -7.55
CA LEU A 161 -7.45 15.13 -8.78
C LEU A 161 -8.93 14.78 -8.63
N TRP A 162 -9.31 14.18 -7.50
CA TRP A 162 -10.65 13.66 -7.26
C TRP A 162 -11.65 14.74 -6.83
N LYS A 163 -11.20 15.99 -6.67
CA LYS A 163 -12.09 17.16 -6.56
C LYS A 163 -12.57 17.64 -7.92
N HIS A 164 -11.88 17.26 -9.00
CA HIS A 164 -12.15 17.70 -10.37
C HIS A 164 -12.58 16.57 -11.32
N PHE A 165 -12.25 15.32 -10.97
CA PHE A 165 -12.56 14.12 -11.74
C PHE A 165 -13.18 13.04 -10.85
N THR A 166 -13.78 12.02 -11.45
CA THR A 166 -14.36 10.91 -10.71
C THR A 166 -13.57 9.63 -10.92
N LEU A 167 -13.41 8.83 -9.86
CA LEU A 167 -12.76 7.52 -9.95
C LEU A 167 -13.42 6.59 -11.00
N ARG A 168 -14.71 6.78 -11.26
CA ARG A 168 -15.47 6.00 -12.25
C ARG A 168 -14.98 6.26 -13.68
N GLU A 169 -14.57 7.48 -14.02
CA GLU A 169 -14.05 7.84 -15.35
C GLU A 169 -12.82 7.01 -15.71
N VAL A 170 -12.05 6.59 -14.71
CA VAL A 170 -10.82 5.81 -14.85
C VAL A 170 -10.96 4.35 -14.40
N ASP A 171 -12.19 3.84 -14.25
CA ASP A 171 -12.51 2.47 -13.78
C ASP A 171 -11.80 2.09 -12.45
N VAL A 172 -11.68 3.06 -11.54
CA VAL A 172 -11.15 2.85 -10.18
C VAL A 172 -12.33 2.73 -9.21
N ARG A 173 -12.25 1.74 -8.33
CA ARG A 173 -13.31 1.40 -7.36
C ARG A 173 -13.19 2.15 -6.04
N ALA A 174 -11.96 2.51 -5.65
CA ALA A 174 -11.67 3.27 -4.45
C ALA A 174 -10.24 3.80 -4.45
N ASP A 175 -10.07 4.97 -3.85
CA ASP A 175 -8.84 5.37 -3.19
C ASP A 175 -8.92 4.92 -1.73
N ILE A 176 -7.92 4.18 -1.24
CA ILE A 176 -7.94 3.63 0.12
C ILE A 176 -7.79 4.70 1.21
N GLU A 177 -7.32 5.90 0.87
CA GLU A 177 -7.18 7.01 1.83
C GLU A 177 -8.43 7.92 1.85
N LEU A 178 -9.29 7.87 0.82
CA LEU A 178 -10.51 8.70 0.73
C LEU A 178 -11.82 7.92 0.89
N ASP A 179 -11.82 6.60 0.67
CA ASP A 179 -13.06 5.83 0.65
C ASP A 179 -13.52 5.39 2.05
N SER A 180 -14.77 5.73 2.37
CA SER A 180 -15.38 5.46 3.67
C SER A 180 -15.39 4.00 4.14
N ARG A 181 -15.22 3.03 3.23
CA ARG A 181 -15.08 1.62 3.62
C ARG A 181 -13.81 1.35 4.43
N PHE A 182 -12.82 2.23 4.31
CA PHE A 182 -11.55 2.16 5.03
C PHE A 182 -11.48 3.16 6.20
N HIS A 183 -12.61 3.78 6.55
CA HIS A 183 -12.78 4.59 7.74
C HIS A 183 -13.12 3.73 8.96
N ASP A 184 -12.98 4.29 10.17
CA ASP A 184 -13.10 3.59 11.46
C ASP A 184 -12.12 2.41 11.61
N LEU A 185 -10.90 2.60 11.09
CA LEU A 185 -9.82 1.62 11.11
C LEU A 185 -8.62 2.18 11.88
N ILE A 186 -7.89 1.29 12.55
CA ILE A 186 -6.56 1.62 13.04
C ILE A 186 -5.58 1.42 11.89
N LEU A 187 -4.90 2.50 11.51
CA LEU A 187 -3.79 2.46 10.57
C LEU A 187 -2.48 2.46 11.36
N ILE A 188 -1.65 1.45 11.15
CA ILE A 188 -0.28 1.43 11.65
C ILE A 188 0.65 1.62 10.47
N LYS A 189 1.43 2.69 10.53
CA LYS A 189 2.39 3.06 9.50
C LYS A 189 3.79 3.06 10.06
N ARG A 190 4.74 2.47 9.33
CA ARG A 190 6.17 2.65 9.64
C ARG A 190 6.62 4.03 9.16
N VAL A 191 7.04 4.88 10.10
CA VAL A 191 7.64 6.20 9.83
C VAL A 191 9.08 6.18 10.34
N LYS A 192 10.05 6.14 9.41
CA LYS A 192 11.48 5.91 9.72
C LYS A 192 11.66 4.61 10.52
N THR A 193 12.06 4.70 11.79
CA THR A 193 12.28 3.56 12.70
C THR A 193 11.12 3.30 13.67
N ARG A 194 10.06 4.11 13.62
CA ARG A 194 8.93 4.03 14.55
C ARG A 194 7.68 3.51 13.85
N LEU A 195 6.84 2.80 14.59
CA LEU A 195 5.45 2.61 14.20
C LEU A 195 4.65 3.78 14.76
N VAL A 196 3.72 4.29 13.96
CA VAL A 196 2.79 5.34 14.37
C VAL A 196 1.39 4.82 14.14
N GLN A 197 0.55 4.94 15.16
CA GLN A 197 -0.85 4.57 15.10
C GLN A 197 -1.68 5.81 14.77
N PHE A 198 -2.50 5.71 13.74
CA PHE A 198 -3.49 6.70 13.38
C PHE A 198 -4.89 6.13 13.59
N TYR A 199 -5.76 6.92 14.19
CA TYR A 199 -7.19 6.66 14.29
C TYR A 199 -7.88 7.44 13.19
N ILE A 200 -8.50 6.72 12.26
CA ILE A 200 -9.28 7.30 11.17
C ILE A 200 -10.74 7.20 11.58
N ASP A 201 -11.44 8.33 11.71
CA ASP A 201 -12.88 8.33 11.99
C ASP A 201 -13.71 8.00 10.74
N ASN A 202 -15.02 7.91 10.91
CA ASN A 202 -16.00 7.65 9.86
C ASN A 202 -16.00 8.69 8.71
N THR A 203 -15.33 9.83 8.86
CA THR A 203 -15.17 10.85 7.82
C THR A 203 -13.87 10.73 7.04
N GLY A 204 -12.96 9.85 7.46
CA GLY A 204 -11.63 9.69 6.86
C GLY A 204 -10.61 10.64 7.48
N THR A 205 -11.04 11.39 8.49
CA THR A 205 -10.19 12.33 9.20
C THR A 205 -9.36 11.55 10.20
N VAL A 206 -8.05 11.82 10.21
CA VAL A 206 -7.20 11.39 11.31
C VAL A 206 -7.60 12.18 12.56
N ILE A 207 -8.45 11.59 13.39
CA ILE A 207 -8.97 12.22 14.62
C ILE A 207 -8.03 12.09 15.81
N GLY A 208 -6.97 11.31 15.65
CA GLY A 208 -5.95 11.17 16.66
C GLY A 208 -4.76 10.39 16.13
N SER A 209 -3.59 10.71 16.66
CA SER A 209 -2.41 9.86 16.56
C SER A 209 -2.06 9.37 17.95
N GLY A 210 -2.00 8.05 18.13
CA GLY A 210 -1.61 7.43 19.38
C GLY A 210 -0.14 7.00 19.35
N ASN A 211 0.54 7.10 20.49
CA ASN A 211 1.83 6.44 20.71
C ASN A 211 1.64 5.04 21.31
N ARG A 212 0.51 4.37 21.06
CA ARG A 212 0.20 3.07 21.69
C ARG A 212 1.26 2.01 21.38
N PHE A 213 1.88 2.10 20.19
CA PHE A 213 2.95 1.20 19.76
C PHE A 213 4.16 2.00 19.27
N ARG A 214 5.15 2.24 20.13
CA ARG A 214 6.40 2.94 19.81
C ARG A 214 7.41 2.06 19.09
N SER A 215 7.20 0.75 19.15
CA SER A 215 8.02 -0.26 18.49
C SER A 215 7.16 -1.40 17.95
N PHE A 216 7.74 -2.18 17.04
CA PHE A 216 7.13 -3.43 16.60
C PHE A 216 6.95 -4.42 17.75
N GLY A 217 7.86 -4.43 18.74
CA GLY A 217 7.71 -5.25 19.93
C GLY A 217 6.44 -4.92 20.72
N GLU A 218 6.12 -3.64 20.88
CA GLU A 218 4.89 -3.20 21.56
C GLU A 218 3.64 -3.60 20.78
N LEU A 219 3.67 -3.49 19.45
CA LEU A 219 2.58 -4.00 18.61
C LEU A 219 2.39 -5.52 18.82
N MET A 220 3.49 -6.28 18.85
CA MET A 220 3.44 -7.73 19.07
C MET A 220 2.96 -8.10 20.48
N THR A 221 3.29 -7.32 21.49
CA THR A 221 2.75 -7.48 22.85
C THR A 221 1.25 -7.27 22.86
N ALA A 222 0.75 -6.19 22.26
CA ALA A 222 -0.70 -5.96 22.20
C ALA A 222 -1.45 -6.98 21.35
N PHE A 223 -0.82 -7.54 20.31
CA PHE A 223 -1.33 -8.72 19.63
C PHE A 223 -1.53 -9.84 20.66
N LYS A 224 -0.46 -10.24 21.37
CA LYS A 224 -0.49 -11.32 22.38
C LYS A 224 -1.49 -11.07 23.52
N ASP A 225 -1.69 -9.83 23.93
CA ASP A 225 -2.58 -9.47 25.04
C ASP A 225 -4.04 -9.28 24.58
N HIS A 226 -4.37 -9.62 23.33
CA HIS A 226 -5.71 -9.46 22.73
C HIS A 226 -6.22 -8.01 22.73
N GLU A 227 -5.29 -7.06 22.67
CA GLU A 227 -5.54 -5.63 22.80
C GLU A 227 -5.73 -4.92 21.46
N ILE A 228 -5.80 -5.68 20.36
CA ILE A 228 -5.84 -5.17 18.99
C ILE A 228 -7.26 -5.14 18.44
N PRO A 229 -7.61 -4.06 17.70
CA PRO A 229 -8.92 -3.93 17.07
C PRO A 229 -9.21 -5.08 16.10
N ASP A 230 -10.51 -5.37 15.93
CA ASP A 230 -10.95 -6.36 14.95
C ASP A 230 -10.57 -5.97 13.50
N ARG A 231 -10.47 -4.68 13.20
CA ARG A 231 -10.19 -4.18 11.85
C ARG A 231 -8.91 -3.32 11.85
N LEU A 232 -7.87 -3.81 11.18
CA LEU A 232 -6.54 -3.19 11.18
C LEU A 232 -6.01 -3.00 9.76
N ILE A 233 -5.36 -1.87 9.50
CA ILE A 233 -4.53 -1.64 8.31
C ILE A 233 -3.06 -1.52 8.73
N LEU A 234 -2.19 -2.29 8.09
CA LEU A 234 -0.75 -2.19 8.21
C LEU A 234 -0.16 -1.65 6.90
N ASP A 235 0.31 -0.40 6.94
CA ASP A 235 1.05 0.25 5.85
C ASP A 235 2.56 0.04 6.06
N CYS A 236 3.09 -0.95 5.33
CA CYS A 236 4.43 -1.52 5.52
C CYS A 236 5.38 -1.18 4.36
#